data_AF-A0A7V3MHE0-F1
#
_entry.id   AF-A0A7V3MHE0-F1
#
_cell.length_a   1.000
_cell.length_b   1.000
_cell.length_c   1.000
_cell.angle_alpha   90.00
_cell.angle_beta   90.00
_cell.angle_gamma   90.00
#
_symmetry.space_group_name_H-M   'P 1'
#
loop_
_entity.id
_entity.type
_entity.pdbx_description
1 polymer ?
#
loop_
_entity_poly.entity_id
_entity_poly.type
_entity_poly.pdbx_seq_one_letter_code
_entity_poly.pdbx_strand_id
1 'polypeptide(L)'
;MVATISTPQYLLDQARRRFTPSINNFPGMGLVERKLLNTQFPEHKLADPPPGSGLKPVVGDAGLPVIGHIIEMLRGGPDYLMFMYRTKGPVIFGDSPVMPAVAALGPDAAQVIYSNRNKDYSQQGWVPVIGPFFHRGLMLLDFEEHLFHRRIMQEAFTRSRLVSYVEQMDKVVSQVVADDWVV
;
A
#
# COMPACT_ATOMS: atom_id res chain seq x y z
N MET A 1 -27.50 7.91 27.57
CA MET A 1 -26.63 7.10 26.70
C MET A 1 -25.54 6.51 27.57
N VAL A 2 -25.59 5.21 27.83
CA VAL A 2 -24.56 4.49 28.59
C VAL A 2 -23.38 4.26 27.64
N ALA A 3 -22.15 4.48 28.10
CA ALA A 3 -20.96 4.31 27.26
C ALA A 3 -20.86 2.87 26.74
N THR A 4 -20.83 2.73 25.42
CA THR A 4 -20.80 1.50 24.61
C THR A 4 -19.48 0.71 24.71
N ILE A 5 -18.59 1.05 25.66
CA ILE A 5 -17.31 0.36 25.80
C ILE A 5 -17.04 0.13 27.29
N SER A 6 -17.16 -1.14 27.69
CA SER A 6 -16.69 -1.61 28.99
C SER A 6 -15.16 -1.55 29.02
N THR A 7 -14.58 -0.63 29.81
CA THR A 7 -13.13 -0.51 29.98
C THR A 7 -12.46 -1.84 30.33
N PRO A 8 -13.01 -2.69 31.22
CA PRO A 8 -12.45 -4.01 31.48
C PRO A 8 -12.40 -4.92 30.24
N GLN A 9 -13.47 -4.96 29.43
CA GLN A 9 -13.49 -5.77 28.20
C GLN A 9 -12.53 -5.23 27.15
N TYR A 10 -12.44 -3.90 27.01
CA TYR A 10 -11.46 -3.24 26.15
C TYR A 10 -10.03 -3.62 26.54
N LEU A 11 -9.69 -3.55 27.83
CA LEU A 11 -8.36 -3.91 28.33
C LEU A 11 -8.07 -5.41 28.16
N LEU A 12 -9.06 -6.28 28.37
CA LEU A 12 -8.94 -7.71 28.12
C LEU A 12 -8.70 -8.02 26.64
N ASP A 13 -9.42 -7.38 25.73
CA ASP A 13 -9.22 -7.55 24.29
C ASP A 13 -7.86 -7.00 23.85
N GLN A 14 -7.45 -5.85 24.38
CA GLN A 14 -6.12 -5.28 24.12
C GLN A 14 -5.00 -6.23 24.60
N ALA A 15 -5.14 -6.81 25.79
CA ALA A 15 -4.22 -7.80 26.30
C ALA A 15 -4.20 -9.05 25.40
N ARG A 16 -5.37 -9.58 25.04
CA ARG A 16 -5.50 -10.74 24.15
C ARG A 16 -4.83 -10.50 22.80
N ARG A 17 -5.03 -9.35 22.17
CA ARG A 17 -4.36 -8.97 20.91
C ARG A 17 -2.86 -8.85 21.06
N ARG A 18 -2.37 -8.36 22.22
CA ARG A 18 -0.94 -8.29 22.51
C ARG A 18 -0.29 -9.67 22.67
N PHE A 19 -1.04 -10.64 23.20
CA PHE A 19 -0.57 -12.01 23.39
C PHE A 19 -0.89 -12.95 22.22
N THR A 20 -1.76 -12.55 21.28
CA THR A 20 -2.06 -13.33 20.07
C THR A 20 -0.94 -13.10 19.06
N PRO A 21 -0.10 -14.10 18.78
CA PRO A 21 1.07 -13.91 17.92
C PRO A 21 0.64 -13.54 16.50
N SER A 22 1.27 -12.50 15.99
CA SER A 22 1.16 -11.98 14.63
C SER A 22 2.56 -11.52 14.19
N ILE A 23 2.71 -11.22 12.90
CA ILE A 23 3.98 -10.72 12.33
C ILE A 23 4.49 -9.47 13.07
N ASN A 24 3.58 -8.68 13.66
CA ASN A 24 3.92 -7.40 14.28
C ASN A 24 4.26 -7.49 15.79
N ASN A 25 3.83 -8.53 16.50
CA ASN A 25 3.97 -8.61 17.97
C ASN A 25 4.70 -9.89 18.46
N PHE A 26 5.27 -10.69 17.56
CA PHE A 26 6.08 -11.84 17.95
C PHE A 26 7.29 -11.41 18.81
N PRO A 27 7.55 -12.07 19.95
CA PRO A 27 8.69 -11.72 20.82
C PRO A 27 10.02 -11.73 20.05
N GLY A 28 10.85 -10.71 20.27
CA GLY A 28 12.17 -10.58 19.63
C GLY A 28 12.19 -9.95 18.24
N MET A 29 11.03 -9.77 17.59
CA MET A 29 10.98 -9.22 16.22
C MET A 29 11.51 -7.79 16.10
N GLY A 30 11.40 -6.96 17.14
CA GLY A 30 12.00 -5.62 17.14
C GLY A 30 13.53 -5.64 17.11
N LEU A 31 14.17 -6.65 17.72
CA LEU A 31 15.62 -6.83 17.64
C LEU A 31 16.03 -7.32 16.24
N VAL A 32 15.25 -8.23 15.66
CA VAL A 32 15.46 -8.72 14.30
C VAL A 32 15.36 -7.57 13.30
N GLU A 33 14.28 -6.81 13.34
CA GLU A 33 14.07 -5.62 12.51
C GLU A 33 15.22 -4.62 12.64
N ARG A 34 15.62 -4.26 13.87
CA ARG A 34 16.77 -3.36 14.08
C ARG A 34 18.07 -3.92 13.50
N LYS A 35 18.30 -5.23 13.60
CA LYS A 35 19.47 -5.88 12.99
C LYS A 35 19.41 -5.77 11.46
N LEU A 36 18.26 -6.04 10.87
CA LEU A 36 18.06 -5.99 9.41
C LEU A 36 18.25 -4.57 8.86
N LEU A 37 17.70 -3.55 9.52
CA LEU A 37 17.90 -2.14 9.13
C LEU A 37 19.37 -1.71 9.14
N ASN A 38 20.22 -2.34 9.96
CA ASN A 38 21.65 -2.06 10.02
C ASN A 38 22.50 -3.04 9.19
N THR A 39 21.87 -3.98 8.47
CA THR A 39 22.57 -4.95 7.63
C THR A 39 22.68 -4.40 6.21
N GLN A 40 23.90 -4.41 5.66
CA GLN A 40 24.12 -4.11 4.25
C GLN A 40 24.10 -5.41 3.46
N PHE A 41 23.11 -5.53 2.59
CA PHE A 41 23.01 -6.64 1.65
C PHE A 41 23.77 -6.29 0.35
N PRO A 42 24.26 -7.31 -0.41
CA PRO A 42 24.94 -7.06 -1.67
C PRO A 42 24.02 -6.41 -2.70
N GLU A 43 24.38 -5.18 -3.09
CA GLU A 43 23.61 -4.44 -4.09
C GLU A 43 23.94 -4.89 -5.51
N HIS A 44 22.94 -4.83 -6.37
CA HIS A 44 23.07 -5.06 -7.80
C HIS A 44 22.13 -4.11 -8.57
N LYS A 45 22.36 -4.01 -9.88
CA LYS A 45 21.54 -3.19 -10.77
C LYS A 45 20.32 -3.98 -11.21
N LEU A 46 19.17 -3.33 -11.30
CA LEU A 46 17.98 -3.90 -11.93
C LEU A 46 18.21 -4.20 -13.42
N ALA A 47 18.80 -3.25 -14.14
CA ALA A 47 19.14 -3.37 -15.55
C ALA A 47 20.22 -2.34 -15.92
N ASP A 48 20.99 -2.62 -16.96
CA ASP A 48 21.90 -1.63 -17.52
C ASP A 48 21.13 -0.59 -18.37
N PRO A 49 21.40 0.70 -18.19
CA PRO A 49 20.74 1.74 -18.97
C PRO A 49 21.16 1.65 -20.45
N PRO A 50 20.30 2.06 -21.41
CA PRO A 50 20.65 2.07 -22.82
C PRO A 50 21.94 2.87 -23.09
N PRO A 51 22.86 2.37 -23.93
CA PRO A 51 24.11 3.06 -24.23
C PRO A 51 23.88 4.49 -24.74
N GLY A 52 24.63 5.45 -24.21
CA GLY A 52 24.52 6.87 -24.61
C GLY A 52 23.31 7.63 -24.06
N SER A 53 22.44 7.00 -23.27
CA SER A 53 21.24 7.66 -22.71
C SER A 53 21.52 8.66 -21.58
N GLY A 54 22.68 8.58 -20.94
CA GLY A 54 23.01 9.38 -19.74
C GLY A 54 22.20 8.99 -18.49
N LEU A 55 21.36 7.94 -18.57
CA LEU A 55 20.54 7.46 -17.46
C LEU A 55 21.40 6.71 -16.44
N LYS A 56 20.97 6.78 -15.17
CA LYS A 56 21.57 6.00 -14.07
C LYS A 56 20.80 4.70 -13.89
N PRO A 57 21.47 3.56 -13.62
CA PRO A 57 20.78 2.33 -13.27
C PRO A 57 20.04 2.49 -11.94
N VAL A 58 18.90 1.83 -11.80
CA VAL A 58 18.28 1.63 -10.48
C VAL A 58 19.03 0.52 -9.77
N VAL A 59 19.48 0.81 -8.55
CA VAL A 59 20.22 -0.13 -7.70
C VAL A 59 19.33 -0.61 -6.55
N GLY A 60 19.61 -1.82 -6.10
CA GLY A 60 18.80 -2.50 -5.12
C GLY A 60 19.47 -3.75 -4.59
N ASP A 61 18.80 -4.45 -3.69
CA ASP A 61 19.26 -5.71 -3.15
C ASP A 61 18.09 -6.67 -2.90
N ALA A 62 18.41 -7.93 -2.67
CA ALA A 62 17.42 -8.99 -2.49
C ALA A 62 16.93 -9.15 -1.05
N GLY A 63 17.58 -8.50 -0.07
CA GLY A 63 17.32 -8.70 1.35
C GLY A 63 17.54 -10.15 1.82
N LEU A 64 16.67 -10.62 2.73
CA LEU A 64 16.72 -12.00 3.21
C LEU A 64 16.31 -13.00 2.12
N PRO A 65 16.84 -14.25 2.15
CA PRO A 65 16.40 -15.30 1.24
C PRO A 65 14.89 -15.50 1.28
N VAL A 66 14.26 -15.59 0.10
CA VAL A 66 12.81 -15.79 -0.13
C VAL A 66 11.93 -14.61 0.26
N ILE A 67 12.06 -14.08 1.47
CA ILE A 67 11.15 -13.06 2.02
C ILE A 67 11.65 -11.61 1.85
N GLY A 68 12.85 -11.40 1.31
CA GLY A 68 13.44 -10.09 1.09
C GLY A 68 13.37 -9.17 2.31
N HIS A 69 12.80 -7.98 2.13
CA HIS A 69 12.62 -6.98 3.19
C HIS A 69 11.21 -6.95 3.80
N ILE A 70 10.44 -8.05 3.70
CA ILE A 70 9.05 -8.09 4.20
C ILE A 70 8.98 -7.81 5.70
N ILE A 71 9.98 -8.19 6.49
CA ILE A 71 9.98 -7.98 7.95
C ILE A 71 10.04 -6.48 8.28
N GLU A 72 11.01 -5.77 7.70
CA GLU A 72 11.20 -4.33 7.88
C GLU A 72 10.02 -3.56 7.30
N MET A 73 9.50 -3.98 6.15
CA MET A 73 8.34 -3.36 5.51
C MET A 73 7.06 -3.49 6.32
N LEU A 74 6.74 -4.68 6.84
CA LEU A 74 5.50 -4.89 7.59
C LEU A 74 5.55 -4.31 9.01
N ARG A 75 6.71 -4.38 9.67
CA ARG A 75 6.87 -3.89 11.04
C ARG A 75 7.12 -2.39 11.11
N GLY A 76 7.95 -1.86 10.22
CA GLY A 76 8.28 -0.44 10.14
C GLY A 76 7.25 0.37 9.36
N GLY A 77 6.50 -0.25 8.45
CA GLY A 77 5.47 0.42 7.66
C GLY A 77 6.03 1.66 6.93
N PRO A 78 5.40 2.85 7.08
CA PRO A 78 5.91 4.08 6.47
C PRO A 78 7.32 4.48 6.93
N ASP A 79 7.72 4.13 8.15
CA ASP A 79 9.05 4.50 8.68
C ASP A 79 10.17 3.76 7.94
N TYR A 80 9.92 2.53 7.48
CA TYR A 80 10.85 1.79 6.65
C TYR A 80 11.07 2.48 5.30
N LEU A 81 9.99 2.92 4.63
CA LEU A 81 10.10 3.65 3.37
C LEU A 81 10.83 5.00 3.57
N MET A 82 10.59 5.68 4.68
CA MET A 82 11.31 6.90 5.04
C MET A 82 12.80 6.64 5.32
N PHE A 83 13.13 5.55 6.02
CA PHE A 83 14.51 5.11 6.24
C PHE A 83 15.22 4.87 4.91
N MET A 84 14.58 4.12 4.00
CA MET A 84 15.09 3.82 2.67
C MET A 84 15.28 5.09 1.83
N TYR A 85 14.33 6.02 1.85
CA TYR A 85 14.46 7.31 1.18
C TYR A 85 15.68 8.10 1.67
N ARG A 86 15.89 8.14 2.99
CA ARG A 86 16.99 8.90 3.61
C ARG A 86 18.37 8.27 3.39
N THR A 87 18.44 6.93 3.31
CA THR A 87 19.73 6.21 3.24
C THR A 87 20.11 5.82 1.82
N LYS A 88 19.13 5.46 0.98
CA LYS A 88 19.35 4.98 -0.40
C LYS A 88 18.78 5.91 -1.48
N GLY A 89 17.94 6.88 -1.10
CA GLY A 89 17.41 7.90 -2.00
C GLY A 89 16.02 7.58 -2.58
N PRO A 90 15.59 8.33 -3.61
CA PRO A 90 14.20 8.34 -4.06
C PRO A 90 13.79 7.14 -4.92
N VAL A 91 14.73 6.39 -5.50
CA VAL A 91 14.41 5.29 -6.41
C VAL A 91 15.24 4.08 -6.03
N ILE A 92 14.57 3.03 -5.55
CA ILE A 92 15.24 1.85 -4.98
C ILE A 92 14.58 0.58 -5.51
N PHE A 93 15.39 -0.38 -5.91
CA PHE A 93 14.92 -1.70 -6.32
C PHE A 93 14.95 -2.68 -5.14
N GLY A 94 13.88 -3.44 -4.95
CA GLY A 94 13.82 -4.59 -4.06
C GLY A 94 13.67 -5.87 -4.87
N ASP A 95 14.71 -6.71 -4.89
CA ASP A 95 14.75 -7.95 -5.66
C ASP A 95 14.18 -9.12 -4.85
N SER A 96 12.89 -9.08 -4.56
CA SER A 96 12.22 -10.16 -3.83
C SER A 96 11.67 -11.21 -4.80
N PRO A 97 11.92 -12.53 -4.56
CA PRO A 97 11.27 -13.60 -5.32
C PRO A 97 9.74 -13.59 -5.23
N VAL A 98 9.18 -13.02 -4.16
CA VAL A 98 7.73 -12.96 -3.92
C VAL A 98 7.12 -11.75 -4.62
N MET A 99 7.77 -10.60 -4.52
CA MET A 99 7.23 -9.33 -5.04
C MET A 99 8.38 -8.38 -5.40
N PRO A 100 9.02 -8.54 -6.56
CA PRO A 100 10.06 -7.64 -7.00
C PRO A 100 9.44 -6.29 -7.37
N ALA A 101 9.99 -5.20 -6.86
CA ALA A 101 9.42 -3.87 -7.06
C ALA A 101 10.47 -2.76 -7.04
N VAL A 102 10.18 -1.67 -7.77
CA VAL A 102 10.92 -0.42 -7.65
C VAL A 102 10.09 0.56 -6.82
N ALA A 103 10.62 0.95 -5.67
CA ALA A 103 10.03 2.00 -4.84
C ALA A 103 10.45 3.36 -5.40
N ALA A 104 9.45 4.19 -5.69
CA ALA A 104 9.62 5.57 -6.12
C ALA A 104 9.06 6.50 -5.04
N LEU A 105 9.97 7.18 -4.36
CA LEU A 105 9.75 7.86 -3.10
C LEU A 105 10.01 9.36 -3.23
N GLY A 106 9.19 10.16 -2.55
CA GLY A 106 9.26 11.61 -2.60
C GLY A 106 8.43 12.24 -3.72
N PRO A 107 8.28 13.58 -3.69
CA PRO A 107 7.34 14.30 -4.55
C PRO A 107 7.69 14.22 -6.04
N ASP A 108 8.96 14.32 -6.40
CA ASP A 108 9.39 14.32 -7.81
C ASP A 108 9.11 12.98 -8.49
N ALA A 109 9.48 11.88 -7.81
CA ALA A 109 9.24 10.53 -8.31
C ALA A 109 7.75 10.22 -8.38
N ALA A 110 6.99 10.61 -7.36
CA ALA A 110 5.53 10.47 -7.34
C ALA A 110 4.88 11.28 -8.48
N GLN A 111 5.32 12.50 -8.74
CA GLN A 111 4.80 13.32 -9.83
C GLN A 111 5.03 12.66 -11.19
N VAL A 112 6.23 12.12 -11.45
CA VAL A 112 6.53 11.42 -12.70
C VAL A 112 5.60 10.24 -12.90
N ILE A 113 5.47 9.37 -11.89
CA ILE A 113 4.67 8.16 -11.98
C ILE A 113 3.17 8.46 -12.05
N TYR A 114 2.63 9.30 -11.18
CA TYR A 114 1.19 9.55 -11.12
C TYR A 114 0.69 10.46 -12.25
N SER A 115 1.51 11.40 -12.73
CA SER A 115 1.12 12.19 -13.90
C SER A 115 1.17 11.36 -15.18
N ASN A 116 2.09 10.38 -15.25
CA ASN A 116 2.23 9.40 -16.33
C ASN A 116 2.03 10.00 -17.74
N ARG A 117 2.62 11.19 -17.98
CA ARG A 117 2.31 12.01 -19.18
C ARG A 117 2.59 11.28 -20.48
N ASN A 118 3.61 10.43 -20.47
CA ASN A 118 4.06 9.65 -21.62
C ASN A 118 3.35 8.29 -21.73
N LYS A 119 2.48 7.93 -20.77
CA LYS A 119 1.81 6.63 -20.71
C LYS A 119 2.80 5.44 -20.55
N ASP A 120 3.87 5.65 -19.80
CA ASP A 120 4.93 4.66 -19.57
C ASP A 120 4.54 3.60 -18.51
N TYR A 121 3.65 3.96 -17.57
CA TYR A 121 3.22 3.07 -16.47
C TYR A 121 1.82 2.53 -16.72
N SER A 122 1.62 1.23 -16.46
CA SER A 122 0.35 0.51 -16.67
C SER A 122 -0.19 -0.05 -15.36
N GLN A 123 -1.52 -0.12 -15.24
CA GLN A 123 -2.24 -0.76 -14.13
C GLN A 123 -2.26 -2.29 -14.22
N GLN A 124 -1.77 -2.89 -15.31
CA GLN A 124 -1.74 -4.35 -15.48
C GLN A 124 -0.96 -5.07 -14.36
N GLY A 125 -0.05 -4.38 -13.67
CA GLY A 125 0.66 -4.92 -12.50
C GLY A 125 -0.28 -5.36 -11.37
N TRP A 126 -1.51 -4.86 -11.32
CA TRP A 126 -2.52 -5.25 -10.32
C TRP A 126 -3.36 -6.47 -10.72
N VAL A 127 -3.35 -6.89 -11.98
CA VAL A 127 -4.18 -8.00 -12.48
C VAL A 127 -3.92 -9.32 -11.74
N PRO A 128 -2.65 -9.72 -11.47
CA PRO A 128 -2.40 -10.95 -10.72
C PRO A 128 -2.95 -10.93 -9.28
N VAL A 129 -3.12 -9.74 -8.70
CA VAL A 129 -3.51 -9.57 -7.30
C VAL A 129 -5.03 -9.46 -7.16
N ILE A 130 -5.68 -8.62 -7.97
CA ILE A 130 -7.11 -8.29 -7.80
C ILE A 130 -7.97 -8.60 -9.02
N GLY A 131 -7.37 -8.95 -10.16
CA GLY A 131 -8.08 -9.30 -11.39
C GLY A 131 -9.13 -10.41 -11.24
N PRO A 132 -8.86 -11.48 -10.45
CA PRO A 132 -9.86 -12.54 -10.21
C PRO A 132 -11.16 -12.06 -9.53
N PHE A 133 -11.11 -10.93 -8.81
CA PHE A 133 -12.27 -10.38 -8.11
C PHE A 133 -12.96 -9.27 -8.92
N PHE A 134 -12.17 -8.49 -9.65
CA PHE A 134 -12.64 -7.32 -10.41
C PHE A 134 -12.27 -7.46 -11.88
N HIS A 135 -12.85 -8.45 -12.56
CA HIS A 135 -12.63 -8.66 -13.98
C HIS A 135 -12.91 -7.38 -14.76
N ARG A 136 -11.88 -6.82 -15.40
CA ARG A 136 -11.94 -5.54 -16.12
C ARG A 136 -12.51 -4.39 -15.26
N GLY A 137 -12.24 -4.42 -13.96
CA GLY A 137 -12.59 -3.35 -13.04
C GLY A 137 -11.91 -2.04 -13.45
N LEU A 138 -12.55 -0.90 -13.17
CA LEU A 138 -12.10 0.41 -13.65
C LEU A 138 -10.62 0.68 -13.33
N MET A 139 -10.15 0.31 -12.14
CA MET A 139 -8.75 0.53 -11.73
C MET A 139 -7.73 -0.31 -12.54
N LEU A 140 -8.15 -1.42 -13.15
CA LEU A 140 -7.31 -2.30 -13.97
C LEU A 140 -7.27 -1.92 -15.45
N LEU A 141 -8.03 -0.90 -15.86
CA LEU A 141 -8.00 -0.38 -17.22
C LEU A 141 -6.90 0.67 -17.35
N ASP A 142 -6.37 0.82 -18.55
CA ASP A 142 -5.32 1.78 -18.85
C ASP A 142 -5.79 2.88 -19.80
N PHE A 143 -5.14 4.04 -19.70
CA PHE A 143 -5.20 5.15 -20.66
C PHE A 143 -6.62 5.53 -21.12
N GLU A 144 -6.90 5.44 -22.42
CA GLU A 144 -8.14 5.91 -23.04
C GLU A 144 -9.35 5.07 -22.65
N GLU A 145 -9.17 3.76 -22.52
CA GLU A 145 -10.21 2.85 -22.05
C GLU A 145 -10.59 3.21 -20.61
N HIS A 146 -9.60 3.39 -19.73
CA HIS A 146 -9.84 3.87 -18.38
C HIS A 146 -10.55 5.24 -18.36
N LEU A 147 -10.08 6.21 -19.15
CA LEU A 147 -10.68 7.55 -19.19
C LEU A 147 -12.14 7.53 -19.65
N PHE A 148 -12.46 6.72 -20.67
CA PHE A 148 -13.82 6.56 -21.16
C PHE A 148 -14.74 5.97 -20.09
N HIS A 149 -14.35 4.83 -19.50
CA HIS A 149 -15.13 4.17 -18.45
C HIS A 149 -15.26 5.03 -17.19
N ARG A 150 -14.18 5.73 -16.79
CA ARG A 150 -14.18 6.64 -15.64
C ARG A 150 -15.16 7.78 -15.84
N ARG A 151 -15.21 8.39 -17.03
CA ARG A 151 -16.14 9.48 -17.33
C ARG A 151 -17.60 9.03 -17.22
N ILE A 152 -17.93 7.82 -17.68
CA ILE A 152 -19.28 7.26 -17.52
C ILE A 152 -19.61 7.07 -16.04
N MET A 153 -18.70 6.48 -15.26
CA MET A 153 -18.92 6.27 -13.82
C MET A 153 -19.06 7.58 -13.04
N GLN A 154 -18.35 8.64 -13.43
CA GLN A 154 -18.39 9.95 -12.76
C GLN A 154 -19.78 10.59 -12.74
N GLU A 155 -20.67 10.29 -13.69
CA GLU A 155 -22.04 10.79 -13.71
C GLU A 155 -22.86 10.37 -12.48
N ALA A 156 -22.53 9.22 -11.88
CA ALA A 156 -23.15 8.75 -10.64
C ALA A 156 -22.67 9.52 -9.40
N PHE A 157 -21.55 10.25 -9.48
CA PHE A 157 -20.92 10.94 -8.37
C PHE A 157 -20.99 12.48 -8.49
N THR A 158 -21.99 12.99 -9.21
CA THR A 158 -22.26 14.44 -9.26
C THR A 158 -22.83 14.94 -7.93
N ARG A 159 -22.67 16.25 -7.66
CA ARG A 159 -23.16 16.85 -6.41
C ARG A 159 -24.62 16.52 -6.10
N SER A 160 -25.51 16.59 -7.09
CA SER A 160 -26.93 16.30 -6.91
C SER A 160 -27.19 14.83 -6.55
N ARG A 161 -26.47 13.89 -7.16
CA ARG A 161 -26.54 12.46 -6.83
C ARG A 161 -26.04 12.20 -5.40
N LEU A 162 -24.90 12.79 -5.04
CA LEU A 162 -24.32 12.65 -3.71
C LEU A 162 -25.24 13.16 -2.59
N VAL A 163 -25.93 14.28 -2.80
CA VAL A 163 -26.91 14.79 -1.81
C VAL A 163 -28.01 13.76 -1.53
N SER A 164 -28.55 13.14 -2.58
CA SER A 164 -29.58 12.10 -2.42
C SER A 164 -29.03 10.83 -1.75
N TYR A 165 -27.79 10.45 -2.06
CA TYR A 165 -27.15 9.30 -1.40
C TYR A 165 -26.93 9.53 0.10
N VAL A 166 -26.59 10.75 0.50
CA VAL A 166 -26.40 11.09 1.93
C VAL A 166 -27.70 10.89 2.71
N GLU A 167 -28.85 11.30 2.17
CA GLU A 167 -30.15 11.08 2.84
C GLU A 167 -30.46 9.59 3.03
N GLN A 168 -30.13 8.76 2.02
CA GLN A 168 -30.32 7.31 2.12
C GLN A 168 -29.36 6.67 3.12
N MET A 169 -28.08 7.10 3.09
CA MET A 169 -27.06 6.63 4.02
C MET A 169 -27.42 7.00 5.46
N ASP A 170 -27.87 8.23 5.70
CA ASP A 170 -28.24 8.72 7.03
C ASP A 170 -29.35 7.86 7.66
N LYS A 171 -30.36 7.50 6.87
CA LYS A 171 -31.43 6.59 7.32
C LYS A 171 -30.90 5.22 7.75
N VAL A 172 -30.07 4.59 6.91
CA VAL A 172 -29.52 3.26 7.18
C VAL A 172 -28.57 3.30 8.38
N VAL A 173 -27.67 4.28 8.41
CA VAL A 173 -26.69 4.42 9.50
C VAL A 173 -27.39 4.73 10.82
N SER A 174 -28.38 5.63 10.83
CA SER A 174 -29.13 5.96 12.06
C SER A 174 -29.85 4.74 12.63
N GLN A 175 -30.48 3.93 11.77
CA GLN A 175 -31.13 2.69 12.20
C GLN A 175 -30.10 1.70 12.75
N VAL A 176 -29.01 1.45 12.02
CA VAL A 176 -27.97 0.51 12.46
C VAL A 176 -27.36 0.96 13.79
N VAL A 177 -27.10 2.25 13.97
CA VAL A 177 -26.55 2.79 15.23
C VAL A 177 -27.53 2.66 16.38
N ALA A 178 -28.83 2.86 16.14
CA ALA A 178 -29.85 2.78 17.18
C ALA A 178 -30.16 1.34 17.61
N ASP A 179 -30.26 0.43 16.64
CA ASP A 179 -30.91 -0.88 16.84
C ASP A 179 -29.95 -2.07 16.72
N ASP A 180 -28.93 -1.99 15.85
CA ASP A 180 -28.09 -3.14 15.46
C ASP A 180 -26.62 -3.02 15.93
N TRP A 181 -26.21 -1.84 16.40
CA TRP A 181 -24.82 -1.62 16.80
C TRP A 181 -24.52 -2.38 18.08
N VAL A 182 -23.55 -3.28 18.01
CA VAL A 182 -23.14 -4.11 19.15
C VAL A 182 -22.62 -3.19 20.26
N VAL A 183 -23.33 -3.19 21.40
CA VAL A 183 -22.93 -2.52 22.64
C VAL A 183 -21.89 -3.35 23.39
#